data_AF-A0A3C1LCU4-F1
#
_entry.id   AF-A0A3C1LCU4-F1
#
_cell.length_a   1.000
_cell.length_b   1.000
_cell.length_c   1.000
_cell.angle_alpha   90.00
_cell.angle_beta   90.00
_cell.angle_gamma   90.00
#
_symmetry.space_group_name_H-M   'P 1'
#
loop_
_entity.id
_entity.type
_entity.pdbx_description
1 polymer ?
#
loop_
_entity_poly.entity_id
_entity_poly.type
_entity_poly.pdbx_seq_one_letter_code
_entity_poly.pdbx_strand_id
1 'polypeptide(L)'
;MKKMLFMATAAVMAMVSCKKADSDMLDSARFSNDAAAHNKRLSFKNIGVLGYQSANKTGGRGMQPVPVANQYPIELIAELFPPTVNGQEIQASHVDANGSVAYVAYNQRLDGYVGGIEIVDVSNALNPSVVSQVLFPDRDISSVTYHNNRLYFVGACHMPNYPGFTTPAIFGYLDLTNNGTQFAGTGRTFNMPGRVATDLTIDGNRAYITSGNDGVFVT
;
A
#
# COMPACT_ATOMS: atom_id res chain seq x y z
N MET A 1 59.90 -48.24 -21.41
CA MET A 1 60.27 -46.81 -21.30
C MET A 1 59.25 -45.97 -22.04
N LYS A 2 58.70 -44.92 -21.38
CA LYS A 2 57.81 -43.85 -21.88
C LYS A 2 56.43 -44.26 -22.41
N LYS A 3 55.32 -43.56 -22.17
CA LYS A 3 54.84 -42.62 -21.12
C LYS A 3 53.35 -42.45 -21.48
N MET A 4 52.49 -42.46 -20.46
CA MET A 4 51.07 -42.08 -20.40
C MET A 4 50.58 -41.10 -21.49
N LEU A 5 49.32 -41.27 -21.95
CA LEU A 5 48.28 -40.23 -21.75
C LEU A 5 46.85 -40.78 -22.01
N PHE A 6 46.00 -40.65 -20.99
CA PHE A 6 44.55 -40.83 -21.01
C PHE A 6 43.88 -39.69 -21.81
N MET A 7 42.81 -39.99 -22.56
CA MET A 7 41.84 -38.96 -22.93
C MET A 7 40.44 -39.59 -23.05
N ALA A 8 39.69 -39.50 -21.94
CA ALA A 8 38.25 -39.68 -21.93
C ALA A 8 37.61 -38.30 -22.17
N THR A 9 36.74 -38.19 -23.17
CA THR A 9 35.95 -36.98 -23.40
C THR A 9 34.48 -37.37 -23.34
N ALA A 10 33.91 -37.28 -22.13
CA ALA A 10 32.48 -37.36 -21.91
C ALA A 10 31.87 -35.97 -22.14
N ALA A 11 30.92 -35.91 -23.07
CA ALA A 11 30.12 -34.73 -23.36
C ALA A 11 29.23 -34.36 -22.16
N VAL A 12 29.39 -33.15 -21.65
CA VAL A 12 28.43 -32.54 -20.72
C VAL A 12 27.82 -31.35 -21.46
N MET A 13 26.64 -31.55 -22.05
CA MET A 13 25.77 -30.46 -22.47
C MET A 13 25.27 -29.76 -21.21
N ALA A 14 25.84 -28.59 -20.92
CA ALA A 14 25.28 -27.68 -19.95
C ALA A 14 24.01 -27.06 -20.55
N MET A 15 22.84 -27.60 -20.18
CA MET A 15 21.59 -26.87 -20.34
C MET A 15 21.63 -25.68 -19.39
N VAL A 16 22.08 -24.52 -19.90
CA VAL A 16 21.90 -23.24 -19.23
C VAL A 16 20.40 -22.92 -19.27
N SER A 17 19.69 -23.45 -18.29
CA SER A 17 18.36 -22.96 -17.95
C SER A 17 18.51 -21.52 -17.50
N CYS A 18 18.26 -20.58 -18.41
CA CYS A 18 18.07 -19.19 -18.08
C CYS A 18 16.83 -19.12 -17.17
N LYS A 19 17.05 -19.18 -15.84
CA LYS A 19 16.02 -18.77 -14.90
C LYS A 19 15.80 -17.29 -15.19
N LYS A 20 14.73 -16.96 -15.92
CA LYS A 20 14.17 -15.62 -15.87
C LYS A 20 13.91 -15.40 -14.38
N ALA A 21 14.73 -14.56 -13.76
CA ALA A 21 14.44 -14.08 -12.42
C ALA A 21 13.14 -13.30 -12.57
N ASP A 22 12.01 -13.96 -12.28
CA ASP A 22 10.84 -13.27 -11.78
C ASP A 22 11.31 -12.69 -10.44
N SER A 23 12.02 -11.56 -10.51
CA SER A 23 12.52 -10.88 -9.33
C SER A 23 11.29 -10.30 -8.65
N ASP A 24 10.92 -10.85 -7.51
CA ASP A 24 10.00 -10.21 -6.57
C ASP A 24 10.59 -8.83 -6.27
N MET A 25 10.07 -7.78 -6.92
CA MET A 25 10.63 -6.43 -6.84
C MET A 25 10.18 -5.78 -5.53
N LEU A 26 10.58 -6.39 -4.41
CA LEU A 26 10.31 -6.00 -3.03
C LEU A 26 11.60 -5.77 -2.23
N ASP A 27 12.77 -5.81 -2.87
CA ASP A 27 14.08 -5.70 -2.20
C ASP A 27 14.23 -4.46 -1.31
N SER A 28 13.56 -3.35 -1.66
CA SER A 28 13.57 -2.10 -0.90
C SER A 28 12.51 -2.04 0.21
N ALA A 29 11.52 -2.94 0.19
CA ALA A 29 10.37 -2.92 1.09
C ALA A 29 10.76 -3.33 2.51
N ARG A 30 10.29 -2.57 3.50
CA ARG A 30 10.60 -2.78 4.91
C ARG A 30 9.34 -3.25 5.63
N PHE A 31 9.22 -4.56 5.83
CA PHE A 31 8.09 -5.18 6.52
C PHE A 31 8.29 -5.21 8.03
N SER A 32 7.23 -4.94 8.80
CA SER A 32 7.22 -5.06 10.25
C SER A 32 5.83 -5.39 10.78
N ASN A 33 5.72 -6.50 11.50
CA ASN A 33 4.51 -6.92 12.22
C ASN A 33 4.60 -6.59 13.73
N ASP A 34 5.37 -5.55 14.10
CA ASP A 34 5.56 -5.11 15.50
C ASP A 34 4.49 -4.08 15.91
N ALA A 35 3.34 -4.60 16.35
CA ALA A 35 2.24 -3.77 16.83
C ALA A 35 2.66 -2.84 17.99
N ALA A 36 3.57 -3.27 18.87
CA ALA A 36 3.98 -2.43 20.01
C ALA A 36 4.78 -1.19 19.54
N ALA A 37 5.58 -1.31 18.49
CA ALA A 37 6.25 -0.18 17.87
C ALA A 37 5.26 0.75 17.17
N HIS A 38 4.35 0.20 16.37
CA HIS A 38 3.45 0.98 15.52
C HIS A 38 2.43 1.79 16.32
N ASN A 39 1.87 1.20 17.37
CA ASN A 39 0.82 1.82 18.19
C ASN A 39 1.30 3.00 19.05
N LYS A 40 2.61 3.27 19.12
CA LYS A 40 3.15 4.51 19.73
C LYS A 40 2.68 5.78 19.01
N ARG A 41 2.25 5.65 17.74
CA ARG A 41 1.69 6.76 16.94
C ARG A 41 0.18 6.94 17.08
N LEU A 42 -0.51 6.09 17.84
CA LEU A 42 -1.93 6.29 18.12
C LEU A 42 -2.13 7.33 19.24
N SER A 43 -3.09 8.21 19.02
CA SER A 43 -3.53 9.23 19.97
C SER A 43 -5.03 9.12 20.21
N PHE A 44 -5.42 9.08 21.48
CA PHE A 44 -6.82 9.04 21.94
C PHE A 44 -7.23 10.37 22.61
N LYS A 45 -6.56 11.47 22.27
CA LYS A 45 -6.76 12.76 22.95
C LYS A 45 -7.99 13.52 22.47
N ASN A 46 -8.31 13.43 21.18
CA ASN A 46 -9.34 14.24 20.53
C ASN A 46 -10.64 13.47 20.29
N ILE A 47 -10.95 12.49 21.14
CA ILE A 47 -12.12 11.64 20.96
C ILE A 47 -13.45 12.38 21.10
N GLY A 48 -14.44 11.96 20.32
CA GLY A 48 -15.81 12.46 20.43
C GLY A 48 -16.54 12.59 19.09
N VAL A 49 -17.79 13.05 19.17
CA VAL A 49 -18.65 13.20 18.00
C VAL A 49 -18.18 14.39 17.15
N LEU A 50 -17.88 14.13 15.89
CA LEU A 50 -17.57 15.14 14.89
C LEU A 50 -18.86 15.84 14.46
N GLY A 51 -18.93 17.14 14.74
CA GLY A 51 -20.00 18.01 14.29
C GLY A 51 -19.78 18.45 12.84
N TYR A 52 -20.86 18.54 12.07
CA TYR A 52 -20.84 19.21 10.76
C TYR A 52 -21.16 20.69 10.93
N GLN A 53 -20.34 21.57 10.36
CA GLN A 53 -20.73 22.98 10.19
C GLN A 53 -21.49 23.11 8.88
N SER A 54 -22.77 23.51 8.96
CA SER A 54 -23.56 23.84 7.77
C SER A 54 -22.98 25.09 7.09
N ALA A 55 -22.72 25.01 5.78
CA ALA A 55 -22.13 26.09 4.98
C ALA A 55 -23.08 27.27 4.70
N ASN A 56 -24.23 27.38 5.37
CA ASN A 56 -25.17 28.47 5.18
C ASN A 56 -24.71 29.76 5.89
N LYS A 57 -23.71 30.42 5.31
CA LYS A 57 -23.47 31.86 5.52
C LYS A 57 -24.25 32.67 4.49
N THR A 58 -25.53 32.91 4.75
CA THR A 58 -26.28 33.98 4.09
C THR A 58 -27.06 34.77 5.14
N GLY A 59 -26.53 35.96 5.45
CA GLY A 59 -27.20 37.17 5.91
C GLY A 59 -28.30 37.08 6.99
N GLY A 60 -28.03 37.66 8.16
CA GLY A 60 -29.07 38.10 9.09
C GLY A 60 -28.67 37.97 10.55
N ARG A 61 -28.49 39.10 11.24
CA ARG A 61 -28.30 39.14 12.70
C ARG A 61 -29.51 38.49 13.37
N GLY A 62 -29.34 37.37 14.07
CA GLY A 62 -30.29 36.95 15.11
C GLY A 62 -30.78 35.50 15.15
N MET A 63 -30.34 34.59 14.27
CA MET A 63 -30.70 33.16 14.42
C MET A 63 -29.48 32.35 14.81
N GLN A 64 -29.49 31.83 16.05
CA GLN A 64 -28.62 30.73 16.45
C GLN A 64 -28.84 29.58 15.47
N PRO A 65 -27.79 28.98 14.90
CA PRO A 65 -27.94 27.80 14.06
C PRO A 65 -28.72 26.73 14.85
N VAL A 66 -29.91 26.36 14.36
CA VAL A 66 -30.60 25.17 14.89
C VAL A 66 -29.69 23.99 14.55
N PRO A 67 -29.17 23.23 15.54
CA PRO A 67 -28.37 22.05 15.27
C PRO A 67 -29.28 21.06 14.54
N VAL A 68 -29.07 20.88 13.23
CA VAL A 68 -29.72 19.79 12.51
C VAL A 68 -29.07 18.51 13.03
N ALA A 69 -29.86 17.69 13.73
CA ALA A 69 -29.39 16.39 14.19
C ALA A 69 -28.90 15.59 12.99
N ASN A 70 -27.63 15.22 13.00
CA ASN A 70 -27.00 14.46 11.94
C ASN A 70 -27.57 13.04 11.91
N GLN A 71 -28.04 12.57 10.75
CA GLN A 71 -28.53 11.19 10.58
C GLN A 71 -27.42 10.14 10.71
N TYR A 72 -26.15 10.54 10.56
CA TYR A 72 -24.98 9.69 10.64
C TYR A 72 -23.93 10.29 11.56
N PRO A 73 -24.09 10.21 12.90
CA PRO A 73 -23.08 10.71 13.82
C PRO A 73 -21.74 10.06 13.49
N ILE A 74 -20.72 10.88 13.22
CA ILE A 74 -19.35 10.41 13.05
C ILE A 74 -18.65 10.61 14.38
N GLU A 75 -17.98 9.58 14.87
CA GLU A 75 -17.21 9.64 16.09
C GLU A 75 -15.73 9.48 15.76
N LEU A 76 -14.89 10.39 16.28
CA LEU A 76 -13.45 10.23 16.28
C LEU A 76 -13.06 9.38 17.48
N ILE A 77 -12.49 8.21 17.22
CA ILE A 77 -12.03 7.28 18.26
C ILE A 77 -10.53 7.40 18.49
N ALA A 78 -9.75 7.54 17.43
CA ALA A 78 -8.31 7.62 17.50
C ALA A 78 -7.75 8.38 16.30
N GLU A 79 -6.60 9.00 16.51
CA GLU A 79 -5.78 9.59 15.47
C GLU A 79 -4.51 8.78 15.32
N LEU A 80 -4.15 8.46 14.08
CA LEU A 80 -2.92 7.75 13.75
C LEU A 80 -1.95 8.72 13.07
N PHE A 81 -0.87 9.08 13.76
CA PHE A 81 0.16 9.93 13.18
C PHE A 81 0.89 9.21 12.04
N PRO A 82 1.27 9.91 10.97
CA PRO A 82 1.88 9.30 9.79
C PRO A 82 3.21 8.61 10.13
N PRO A 83 3.55 7.51 9.44
CA PRO A 83 4.88 6.95 9.51
C PRO A 83 5.90 7.84 8.78
N THR A 84 7.18 7.64 9.07
CA THR A 84 8.30 8.38 8.49
C THR A 84 9.19 7.45 7.67
N VAL A 85 9.54 7.86 6.46
CA VAL A 85 10.50 7.15 5.60
C VAL A 85 11.54 8.15 5.12
N ASN A 86 12.82 7.82 5.28
CA ASN A 86 13.96 8.69 4.93
C ASN A 86 13.86 10.10 5.56
N GLY A 87 13.27 10.21 6.75
CA GLY A 87 13.08 11.48 7.47
C GLY A 87 11.87 12.31 7.00
N GLN A 88 11.05 11.80 6.09
CA GLN A 88 9.84 12.46 5.61
C GLN A 88 8.58 11.72 6.07
N GLU A 89 7.57 12.47 6.52
CA GLU A 89 6.24 11.93 6.80
C GLU A 89 5.51 11.64 5.49
N ILE A 90 4.84 10.48 5.43
CA ILE A 90 3.97 10.10 4.31
C ILE A 90 2.50 10.25 4.70
N GLN A 91 1.63 10.56 3.75
CA GLN A 91 0.23 10.88 3.99
C GLN A 91 -0.67 9.74 3.53
N ALA A 92 -1.73 9.48 4.30
CA ALA A 92 -2.72 8.49 3.92
C ALA A 92 -3.40 8.90 2.61
N SER A 93 -3.43 7.99 1.64
CA SER A 93 -3.95 8.23 0.29
C SER A 93 -5.25 7.46 0.02
N HIS A 94 -5.40 6.27 0.63
CA HIS A 94 -6.56 5.41 0.46
C HIS A 94 -6.75 4.51 1.68
N VAL A 95 -8.00 4.10 1.92
CA VAL A 95 -8.35 3.09 2.91
C VAL A 95 -9.26 2.07 2.25
N ASP A 96 -8.90 0.80 2.33
CA ASP A 96 -9.82 -0.30 2.08
C ASP A 96 -10.13 -1.04 3.38
N ALA A 97 -11.31 -1.65 3.50
CA ALA A 97 -11.73 -2.34 4.70
C ALA A 97 -12.39 -3.68 4.39
N ASN A 98 -12.00 -4.71 5.14
CA ASN A 98 -12.65 -6.01 5.13
C ASN A 98 -12.98 -6.45 6.55
N GLY A 99 -14.27 -6.45 6.89
CA GLY A 99 -14.75 -6.75 8.24
C GLY A 99 -14.16 -5.79 9.27
N SER A 100 -13.40 -6.33 10.23
CA SER A 100 -12.76 -5.57 11.29
C SER A 100 -11.30 -5.20 11.00
N VAL A 101 -10.88 -5.21 9.74
CA VAL A 101 -9.52 -4.87 9.33
C VAL A 101 -9.56 -3.76 8.30
N ALA A 102 -8.80 -2.68 8.54
CA ALA A 102 -8.58 -1.61 7.59
C ALA A 102 -7.14 -1.65 7.04
N TYR A 103 -6.99 -1.40 5.75
CA TYR A 103 -5.74 -1.34 5.02
C TYR A 103 -5.54 0.09 4.53
N VAL A 104 -4.54 0.78 5.09
CA VAL A 104 -4.31 2.20 4.84
C VAL A 104 -3.09 2.34 3.93
N ALA A 105 -3.29 2.90 2.74
CA ALA A 105 -2.22 3.26 1.82
C ALA A 105 -1.64 4.62 2.15
N TYR A 106 -0.35 4.80 1.85
CA TYR A 106 0.35 6.07 2.04
C TYR A 106 1.19 6.43 0.82
N ASN A 107 1.19 7.72 0.48
CA ASN A 107 2.08 8.34 -0.50
C ASN A 107 2.76 9.60 0.04
N GLN A 108 3.73 10.13 -0.69
CA GLN A 108 4.34 11.40 -0.39
C GLN A 108 3.47 12.56 -0.92
N ARG A 109 3.36 13.65 -0.17
CA ARG A 109 2.59 14.85 -0.56
C ARG A 109 3.18 15.61 -1.77
N LEU A 110 4.46 15.40 -2.06
CA LEU A 110 5.27 16.19 -3.00
C LEU A 110 6.12 15.26 -3.87
N ASP A 111 6.97 15.85 -4.70
CA ASP A 111 7.90 15.15 -5.58
C ASP A 111 8.74 14.10 -4.83
N GLY A 112 8.65 12.86 -5.30
CA GLY A 112 9.40 11.73 -4.77
C GLY A 112 8.61 10.43 -4.88
N TYR A 113 9.26 9.33 -4.50
CA TYR A 113 8.67 8.00 -4.54
C TYR A 113 8.86 7.37 -3.17
N VAL A 114 7.93 7.67 -2.27
CA VAL A 114 7.94 7.20 -0.90
C VAL A 114 6.52 6.89 -0.48
N GLY A 115 6.33 5.75 0.16
CA GLY A 115 5.01 5.27 0.48
C GLY A 115 5.03 4.16 1.51
N GLY A 116 3.86 3.60 1.75
CA GLY A 116 3.71 2.54 2.72
C GLY A 116 2.28 2.05 2.77
N ILE A 117 2.10 0.98 3.53
CA ILE A 117 0.79 0.42 3.82
C ILE A 117 0.78 0.00 5.29
N GLU A 118 -0.28 0.34 6.01
CA GLU A 118 -0.53 -0.11 7.37
C GLU A 118 -1.80 -0.96 7.43
N ILE A 119 -1.76 -2.02 8.24
CA ILE A 119 -2.93 -2.85 8.55
C ILE A 119 -3.37 -2.48 9.97
N VAL A 120 -4.62 -2.05 10.08
CA VAL A 120 -5.24 -1.61 11.33
C VAL A 120 -6.35 -2.58 11.70
N ASP A 121 -6.20 -3.24 12.85
CA ASP A 121 -7.26 -4.02 13.48
C ASP A 121 -8.22 -3.07 14.20
N VAL A 122 -9.48 -3.08 13.80
CA VAL A 122 -10.58 -2.28 14.36
C VAL A 122 -11.66 -3.16 15.00
N SER A 123 -11.33 -4.42 15.34
CA SER A 123 -12.25 -5.35 16.01
C SER A 123 -12.75 -4.82 17.35
N ASN A 124 -11.90 -4.10 18.08
CA ASN A 124 -12.31 -3.25 19.19
C ASN A 124 -12.47 -1.81 18.68
N ALA A 125 -13.71 -1.41 18.42
CA ALA A 125 -14.03 -0.08 17.91
C ALA A 125 -13.58 1.08 18.83
N LEU A 126 -13.29 0.82 20.11
CA LEU A 126 -12.81 1.84 21.06
C LEU A 126 -11.28 1.82 21.24
N ASN A 127 -10.61 0.79 20.72
CA ASN A 127 -9.17 0.62 20.87
C ASN A 127 -8.58 -0.04 19.61
N PRO A 128 -8.57 0.67 18.47
CA PRO A 128 -7.94 0.19 17.24
C PRO A 128 -6.43 -0.01 17.44
N SER A 129 -5.83 -0.87 16.63
CA SER A 129 -4.41 -1.21 16.71
C SER A 129 -3.77 -1.34 15.33
N VAL A 130 -2.64 -0.68 15.09
CA VAL A 130 -1.81 -0.92 13.91
C VAL A 130 -1.02 -2.21 14.12
N VAL A 131 -1.43 -3.28 13.43
CA VAL A 131 -0.88 -4.62 13.65
C VAL A 131 0.27 -4.96 12.72
N SER A 132 0.36 -4.30 11.56
CA SER A 132 1.42 -4.54 10.58
C SER A 132 1.65 -3.34 9.68
N GLN A 133 2.88 -3.22 9.18
CA GLN A 133 3.32 -2.12 8.33
C GLN A 133 4.29 -2.65 7.28
N VAL A 134 4.21 -2.07 6.08
CA VAL A 134 5.29 -2.10 5.09
C VAL A 134 5.59 -0.67 4.66
N LEU A 135 6.87 -0.32 4.62
CA LEU A 135 7.33 0.99 4.14
C LEU A 135 8.15 0.81 2.88
N PHE A 136 7.95 1.70 1.91
CA PHE A 136 8.67 1.70 0.65
C PHE A 136 9.46 3.00 0.46
N PRO A 137 10.80 2.92 0.32
CA PRO A 137 11.64 4.09 0.14
C PRO A 137 11.74 4.57 -1.32
N ASP A 138 11.10 3.87 -2.26
CA ASP A 138 11.28 4.08 -3.70
C ASP A 138 10.01 3.91 -4.55
N ARG A 139 8.84 3.90 -3.91
CA ARG A 139 7.53 3.93 -4.57
C ARG A 139 6.50 4.59 -3.66
N ASP A 140 5.58 5.31 -4.25
CA ASP A 140 4.37 5.76 -3.57
C ASP A 140 3.26 4.72 -3.73
N ILE A 141 2.28 4.75 -2.82
CA ILE A 141 1.09 3.89 -2.90
C ILE A 141 -0.14 4.80 -2.95
N SER A 142 -0.84 4.77 -4.07
CA SER A 142 -2.02 5.60 -4.31
C SER A 142 -3.29 4.93 -3.80
N SER A 143 -3.45 3.63 -4.02
CA SER A 143 -4.63 2.87 -3.58
C SER A 143 -4.30 1.42 -3.26
N VAL A 144 -5.16 0.80 -2.46
CA VAL A 144 -5.07 -0.60 -2.03
C VAL A 144 -6.43 -1.27 -2.09
N THR A 145 -6.45 -2.59 -2.33
CA THR A 145 -7.66 -3.41 -2.25
C THR A 145 -7.30 -4.79 -1.71
N TYR A 146 -7.97 -5.21 -0.65
CA TYR A 146 -7.87 -6.55 -0.11
C TYR A 146 -8.73 -7.52 -0.92
N HIS A 147 -8.13 -8.63 -1.35
CA HIS A 147 -8.87 -9.71 -1.98
C HIS A 147 -8.14 -11.04 -1.78
N ASN A 148 -8.85 -12.08 -1.32
CA ASN A 148 -8.33 -13.44 -1.15
C ASN A 148 -6.97 -13.53 -0.44
N ASN A 149 -6.87 -12.89 0.75
CA ASN A 149 -5.67 -12.90 1.59
C ASN A 149 -4.41 -12.31 0.91
N ARG A 150 -4.64 -11.43 -0.07
CA ARG A 150 -3.64 -10.56 -0.66
C ARG A 150 -4.11 -9.12 -0.55
N LEU A 151 -3.14 -8.22 -0.44
CA LEU A 151 -3.38 -6.81 -0.58
C LEU A 151 -2.81 -6.36 -1.92
N TYR A 152 -3.70 -6.03 -2.84
CA TYR A 152 -3.35 -5.43 -4.12
C TYR A 152 -3.11 -3.95 -3.93
N PHE A 153 -2.18 -3.38 -4.68
CA PHE A 153 -1.83 -1.97 -4.58
C PHE A 153 -1.47 -1.38 -5.94
N VAL A 154 -1.63 -0.07 -6.06
CA VAL A 154 -1.21 0.72 -7.21
C VAL A 154 -0.51 2.00 -6.78
N GLY A 155 0.30 2.55 -7.66
CA GLY A 155 1.00 3.82 -7.44
C GLY A 155 2.00 4.09 -8.53
N ALA A 156 3.13 4.68 -8.15
CA ALA A 156 4.27 4.94 -9.01
C ALA A 156 5.60 4.64 -8.31
N CYS A 157 6.62 4.28 -9.10
CA CYS A 157 7.95 3.94 -8.60
C CYS A 157 9.07 4.78 -9.20
N HIS A 158 10.20 4.85 -8.47
CA HIS A 158 11.44 5.38 -9.00
C HIS A 158 12.07 4.40 -10.00
N MET A 159 11.74 4.55 -11.29
CA MET A 159 12.12 3.62 -12.36
C MET A 159 13.58 3.14 -12.39
N PRO A 160 14.62 3.95 -12.05
CA PRO A 160 16.00 3.46 -11.97
C PRO A 160 16.20 2.24 -11.05
N ASN A 161 15.33 2.05 -10.05
CA ASN A 161 15.37 0.88 -9.16
C ASN A 161 14.66 -0.35 -9.75
N TYR A 162 14.01 -0.22 -10.91
CA TYR A 162 13.19 -1.26 -11.54
C TYR A 162 13.62 -1.52 -12.98
N PRO A 163 14.71 -2.30 -13.20
CA PRO A 163 15.15 -2.64 -14.54
C PRO A 163 14.04 -3.30 -15.36
N GLY A 164 13.77 -2.76 -16.55
CA GLY A 164 12.73 -3.24 -17.45
C GLY A 164 11.38 -2.54 -17.30
N PHE A 165 11.20 -1.65 -16.31
CA PHE A 165 10.02 -0.78 -16.26
C PHE A 165 10.21 0.36 -17.25
N THR A 166 9.17 0.65 -18.04
CA THR A 166 9.20 1.64 -19.12
C THR A 166 8.45 2.93 -18.77
N THR A 167 7.59 2.87 -17.76
CA THR A 167 6.92 4.03 -17.18
C THR A 167 6.84 3.91 -15.66
N PRO A 168 6.59 4.99 -14.90
CA PRO A 168 6.61 4.92 -13.45
C PRO A 168 5.41 4.19 -12.82
N ALA A 169 4.27 4.09 -13.51
CA ALA A 169 3.07 3.49 -12.93
C ALA A 169 3.28 2.00 -12.61
N ILE A 170 2.75 1.58 -11.45
CA ILE A 170 2.87 0.21 -10.96
C ILE A 170 1.54 -0.35 -10.49
N PHE A 171 1.43 -1.67 -10.63
CA PHE A 171 0.42 -2.51 -9.98
C PHE A 171 1.15 -3.64 -9.25
N GLY A 172 0.67 -4.05 -8.09
CA GLY A 172 1.29 -5.15 -7.38
C GLY A 172 0.36 -5.78 -6.37
N TYR A 173 0.88 -6.80 -5.69
CA TYR A 173 0.25 -7.39 -4.53
C TYR A 173 1.28 -7.76 -3.48
N LEU A 174 0.83 -7.81 -2.22
CA LEU A 174 1.53 -8.36 -1.08
C LEU A 174 0.72 -9.54 -0.55
N ASP A 175 1.39 -10.64 -0.25
CA ASP A 175 0.73 -11.75 0.42
C ASP A 175 0.57 -11.44 1.91
N LEU A 176 -0.59 -11.79 2.45
CA LEU A 176 -0.90 -11.62 3.86
C LEU A 176 -0.92 -12.97 4.58
N THR A 177 -0.77 -12.95 5.89
CA THR A 177 -0.96 -14.10 6.78
C THR A 177 -1.90 -13.72 7.90
N ASN A 178 -2.20 -14.67 8.78
CA ASN A 178 -3.04 -14.47 9.96
C ASN A 178 -4.39 -13.81 9.61
N ASN A 179 -5.08 -14.36 8.60
CA ASN A 179 -6.37 -13.88 8.12
C ASN A 179 -6.38 -12.40 7.70
N GLY A 180 -5.34 -11.96 6.98
CA GLY A 180 -5.23 -10.60 6.46
C GLY A 180 -4.64 -9.58 7.43
N THR A 181 -4.23 -9.98 8.64
CA THR A 181 -3.74 -9.02 9.66
C THR A 181 -2.22 -8.85 9.66
N GLN A 182 -1.48 -9.67 8.92
CA GLN A 182 -0.01 -9.62 8.90
C GLN A 182 0.54 -9.68 7.48
N PHE A 183 1.67 -8.99 7.23
CA PHE A 183 2.40 -9.15 5.97
C PHE A 183 3.25 -10.43 6.00
N ALA A 184 3.23 -11.19 4.90
CA ALA A 184 4.07 -12.38 4.73
C ALA A 184 5.53 -12.03 4.36
N GLY A 185 5.78 -10.80 3.91
CA GLY A 185 7.06 -10.38 3.32
C GLY A 185 7.27 -10.82 1.88
N THR A 186 6.24 -11.38 1.23
CA THR A 186 6.25 -11.80 -0.17
C THR A 186 5.22 -11.04 -0.99
N GLY A 187 5.41 -10.99 -2.30
CA GLY A 187 4.54 -10.26 -3.21
C GLY A 187 5.24 -9.94 -4.52
N ARG A 188 4.58 -9.17 -5.38
CA ARG A 188 5.08 -8.87 -6.72
C ARG A 188 4.64 -7.48 -7.18
N THR A 189 5.46 -6.87 -8.02
CA THR A 189 5.18 -5.58 -8.67
C THR A 189 5.30 -5.75 -10.19
N PHE A 190 4.42 -5.07 -10.92
CA PHE A 190 4.31 -5.09 -12.36
C PHE A 190 4.35 -3.66 -12.90
N ASN A 191 4.97 -3.48 -14.07
CA ASN A 191 4.93 -2.20 -14.77
C ASN A 191 3.57 -2.00 -15.45
N MET A 192 2.98 -0.83 -15.25
CA MET A 192 1.74 -0.41 -15.88
C MET A 192 2.00 0.76 -16.81
N PRO A 193 1.23 0.98 -17.88
CA PRO A 193 1.32 2.21 -18.65
C PRO A 193 0.83 3.42 -17.84
N GLY A 194 1.64 4.47 -17.77
CA GLY A 194 1.23 5.78 -17.25
C GLY A 194 2.24 6.39 -16.29
N ARG A 195 1.94 7.60 -15.81
CA ARG A 195 2.82 8.28 -14.84
C ARG A 195 2.58 7.82 -13.41
N VAL A 196 1.34 7.45 -13.09
CA VAL A 196 0.93 6.92 -11.78
C VAL A 196 -0.35 6.11 -11.99
N ALA A 197 -0.49 4.98 -11.30
CA ALA A 197 -1.78 4.30 -11.19
C ALA A 197 -2.49 4.81 -9.94
N THR A 198 -3.71 5.35 -10.10
CA THR A 198 -4.37 6.19 -9.09
C THR A 198 -5.37 5.42 -8.23
N ASP A 199 -6.02 4.41 -8.79
CA ASP A 199 -6.99 3.59 -8.08
C ASP A 199 -7.08 2.18 -8.69
N LEU A 200 -7.56 1.23 -7.90
CA LEU A 200 -7.83 -0.12 -8.35
C LEU A 200 -9.09 -0.70 -7.71
N THR A 201 -9.71 -1.66 -8.38
CA THR A 201 -10.68 -2.58 -7.79
C THR A 201 -10.49 -3.98 -8.34
N ILE A 202 -10.87 -4.99 -7.56
CA ILE A 202 -10.77 -6.40 -7.94
C ILE A 202 -12.18 -6.98 -8.02
N ASP A 203 -12.50 -7.64 -9.14
CA ASP A 203 -13.73 -8.42 -9.30
C ASP A 203 -13.40 -9.79 -9.88
N GLY A 204 -13.61 -10.81 -9.06
CA GLY A 204 -13.17 -12.19 -9.32
C GLY A 204 -11.66 -12.25 -9.55
N ASN A 205 -11.26 -12.60 -10.77
CA ASN A 205 -9.86 -12.74 -11.16
C ASN A 205 -9.35 -11.56 -12.01
N ARG A 206 -10.07 -10.44 -12.03
CA ARG A 206 -9.72 -9.25 -12.83
C ARG A 206 -9.40 -8.08 -11.93
N ALA A 207 -8.38 -7.32 -12.31
CA ALA A 207 -8.03 -6.06 -11.67
C ALA A 207 -8.37 -4.92 -12.62
N TYR A 208 -9.19 -3.98 -12.17
CA TYR A 208 -9.55 -2.80 -12.93
C TYR A 208 -8.80 -1.60 -12.36
N ILE A 209 -7.97 -0.97 -13.18
CA ILE A 209 -7.00 0.02 -12.71
C ILE A 209 -7.12 1.30 -13.54
N THR A 210 -7.10 2.45 -12.88
CA THR A 210 -7.04 3.77 -13.54
C THR A 210 -5.66 4.37 -13.42
N SER A 211 -5.16 5.03 -14.47
CA SER A 211 -3.86 5.72 -14.42
C SER A 211 -3.93 7.20 -14.79
N GLY A 212 -3.06 7.98 -14.16
CA GLY A 212 -2.80 9.39 -14.46
C GLY A 212 -1.90 9.54 -15.68
N ASN A 213 -2.43 9.25 -16.87
CA ASN A 213 -1.96 9.71 -18.19
C ASN A 213 -2.99 9.28 -19.26
N ASP A 214 -3.55 10.22 -20.05
CA ASP A 214 -4.60 10.01 -21.08
C ASP A 214 -5.84 9.17 -20.66
N GLY A 215 -6.04 8.88 -19.37
CA GLY A 215 -7.18 8.10 -18.87
C GLY A 215 -7.13 6.61 -19.25
N VAL A 216 -5.96 5.98 -19.22
CA VAL A 216 -5.83 4.55 -19.56
C VAL A 216 -6.50 3.69 -18.47
N PHE A 217 -7.41 2.84 -18.91
CA PHE A 217 -8.03 1.77 -18.12
C PHE A 217 -7.43 0.44 -18.52
N VAL A 218 -7.01 -0.36 -17.54
CA VAL A 218 -6.39 -1.66 -17.77
C VAL A 218 -7.17 -2.74 -17.00
N THR A 219 -7.31 -3.92 -17.61
CA THR A 219 -8.03 -5.10 -17.11
C THR A 219 -7.15 -6.33 -17.06
#